data_AF-A0AAE1CAY9-F1
#
_entry.id   AF-A0AAE1CAY9-F1
#
_cell.length_a   1.000
_cell.length_b   1.000
_cell.length_c   1.000
_cell.angle_alpha   90.00
_cell.angle_beta   90.00
_cell.angle_gamma   90.00
#
_symmetry.space_group_name_H-M   'P 1'
#
loop_
_entity.id
_entity.type
_entity.pdbx_description
1 polymer ?
#
loop_
_entity_poly.entity_id
_entity_poly.type
_entity_poly.pdbx_seq_one_letter_code
_entity_poly.pdbx_strand_id
1 'polypeptide(L)'
;MQFFPSMTTALPSESGEFRRVIWTGLYSQLVLMTVPVGGDIGEEIHTVDQILTFTSGSGLAQVGGKEQTIKAGDMVIVPAGTLHQFLNTGPTPLILYTVYSPAEHKPTSVHKTKEEGDKAEEEGIDEPPAWSQRSKKQNEDEGWVKTGQ
;
A
#
# COMPACT_ATOMS: atom_id res chain seq x y z
N MET A 1 12.73 2.59 18.83
CA MET A 1 12.21 1.87 17.66
C MET A 1 11.90 0.45 18.09
N GLN A 2 10.62 0.15 18.29
CA GLN A 2 10.18 -1.19 18.62
C GLN A 2 10.07 -1.94 17.29
N PHE A 3 11.11 -2.72 16.94
CA PHE A 3 11.29 -3.16 15.56
C PHE A 3 10.16 -4.07 15.05
N PHE A 4 9.59 -4.97 15.86
CA PHE A 4 8.66 -6.01 15.34
C PHE A 4 7.65 -6.57 16.35
N PRO A 5 6.76 -5.79 17.01
CA PRO A 5 5.72 -6.37 17.87
C PRO A 5 4.63 -7.14 17.09
N SER A 6 4.55 -6.98 15.75
CA SER A 6 3.50 -7.57 14.90
C SER A 6 4.04 -8.13 13.57
N MET A 7 5.34 -8.42 13.49
CA MET A 7 5.92 -9.00 12.26
C MET A 7 5.40 -10.42 12.06
N THR A 8 4.65 -10.64 10.98
CA THR A 8 4.21 -11.97 10.58
C THR A 8 5.38 -12.67 9.87
N THR A 9 5.68 -13.91 10.23
CA THR A 9 6.74 -14.71 9.57
C THR A 9 6.25 -15.39 8.29
N ALA A 10 4.96 -15.28 7.98
CA ALA A 10 4.34 -15.75 6.76
C ALA A 10 3.65 -14.58 6.06
N LEU A 11 3.75 -14.53 4.73
CA LEU A 11 2.96 -13.61 3.93
C LEU A 11 1.47 -13.90 4.20
N PRO A 12 0.66 -12.89 4.50
CA PRO A 12 -0.78 -13.09 4.67
C PRO A 12 -1.35 -13.70 3.39
N SER A 13 -1.84 -14.92 3.50
CA SER A 13 -2.59 -15.66 2.48
C SER A 13 -4.09 -15.70 2.79
N GLU A 14 -4.48 -15.19 3.96
CA GLU A 14 -5.84 -15.02 4.43
C GLU A 14 -5.94 -13.63 5.07
N SER A 15 -6.83 -12.79 4.57
CA SER A 15 -7.10 -11.46 5.11
C SER A 15 -8.55 -11.09 4.77
N GLY A 16 -9.20 -10.37 5.70
CA GLY A 16 -10.61 -9.98 5.58
C GLY A 16 -10.83 -8.46 5.50
N GLU A 17 -9.77 -7.66 5.64
CA GLU A 17 -9.83 -6.20 5.57
C GLU A 17 -9.41 -5.76 4.16
N PHE A 18 -10.15 -4.79 3.60
CA PHE A 18 -9.82 -4.17 2.32
C PHE A 18 -8.44 -3.51 2.37
N ARG A 19 -8.17 -2.77 3.45
CA ARG A 19 -6.89 -2.10 3.68
C ARG A 19 -6.51 -2.11 5.15
N ARG A 20 -5.25 -2.42 5.46
CA ARG A 20 -4.67 -2.25 6.79
C ARG A 20 -3.24 -1.76 6.69
N VAL A 21 -2.95 -0.63 7.31
CA VAL A 21 -1.57 -0.16 7.47
C VAL A 21 -0.86 -1.03 8.51
N ILE A 22 0.22 -1.68 8.09
CA ILE A 22 1.03 -2.57 8.94
C ILE A 22 2.15 -1.79 9.60
N TRP A 23 2.77 -0.88 8.84
CA TRP A 23 3.91 -0.10 9.30
C TRP A 23 4.00 1.20 8.52
N THR A 24 4.30 2.29 9.21
CA THR A 24 4.68 3.55 8.59
C THR A 24 6.03 3.94 9.16
N GLY A 25 7.00 4.20 8.29
CA GLY A 25 8.32 4.72 8.64
C GLY A 25 8.65 5.99 7.91
N LEU A 26 9.86 6.50 8.14
CA LEU A 26 10.25 7.85 7.69
C LEU A 26 10.21 8.03 6.17
N TYR A 27 10.34 6.93 5.43
CA TYR A 27 10.50 6.95 3.97
C TYR A 27 9.56 6.00 3.24
N SER A 28 8.85 5.13 3.96
CA SER A 28 7.95 4.17 3.33
C SER A 28 6.86 3.69 4.27
N GLN A 29 5.80 3.15 3.68
CA GLN A 29 4.66 2.57 4.38
C GLN A 29 4.32 1.21 3.80
N LEU A 30 4.09 0.23 4.66
CA LEU A 30 3.65 -1.11 4.29
C LEU A 30 2.16 -1.26 4.62
N VAL A 31 1.38 -1.64 3.62
CA VAL A 31 -0.07 -1.82 3.72
C VAL A 31 -0.44 -3.20 3.21
N LEU A 32 -1.32 -3.89 3.92
CA LEU A 32 -1.96 -5.14 3.49
C LEU A 32 -3.32 -4.82 2.88
N MET A 33 -3.64 -5.45 1.75
CA MET A 33 -4.94 -5.30 1.10
C MET A 33 -5.56 -6.62 0.69
N THR A 34 -6.90 -6.64 0.69
CA THR A 34 -7.72 -7.75 0.22
C THR A 34 -8.76 -7.20 -0.74
N VAL A 35 -8.70 -7.63 -2.00
CA VAL A 35 -9.73 -7.28 -2.99
C VAL A 35 -10.68 -8.48 -3.15
N PRO A 36 -11.98 -8.33 -2.84
CA PRO A 36 -12.95 -9.41 -3.00
C PRO A 36 -13.07 -9.83 -4.47
N VAL A 37 -13.63 -11.01 -4.71
CA VAL A 37 -13.88 -11.51 -6.08
C VAL A 37 -14.76 -10.51 -6.84
N GLY A 38 -14.30 -10.09 -8.03
CA GLY A 38 -14.99 -9.10 -8.85
C GLY A 38 -14.84 -7.65 -8.37
N GLY A 39 -14.11 -7.40 -7.29
CA GLY A 39 -13.79 -6.05 -6.80
C GLY A 39 -12.52 -5.48 -7.42
N ASP A 40 -12.21 -4.25 -7.03
CA ASP A 40 -11.04 -3.49 -7.43
C ASP A 40 -10.47 -2.68 -6.23
N ILE A 41 -9.27 -2.13 -6.41
CA ILE A 41 -8.66 -1.22 -5.44
C ILE A 41 -9.21 0.21 -5.57
N GLY A 42 -9.63 0.62 -6.76
CA GLY A 42 -9.85 2.01 -7.17
C GLY A 42 -8.77 2.48 -8.14
N GLU A 43 -9.19 3.26 -9.13
CA GLU A 43 -8.29 3.91 -10.08
C GLU A 43 -7.72 5.19 -9.47
N GLU A 44 -6.39 5.34 -9.50
CA GLU A 44 -5.74 6.44 -8.79
C GLU A 44 -4.46 6.95 -9.49
N ILE A 45 -4.11 8.20 -9.17
CA ILE A 45 -2.79 8.80 -9.41
C ILE A 45 -2.33 9.42 -8.09
N HIS A 46 -1.18 8.99 -7.59
CA HIS A 46 -0.54 9.60 -6.42
C HIS A 46 0.88 10.05 -6.76
N THR A 47 1.45 10.90 -5.90
CA THR A 47 2.78 11.53 -6.11
C THR A 47 3.93 10.71 -5.53
N VAL A 48 3.68 9.46 -5.17
CA VAL A 48 4.64 8.57 -4.52
C VAL A 48 4.91 7.35 -5.40
N ASP A 49 6.04 6.68 -5.21
CA ASP A 49 6.23 5.37 -5.84
C ASP A 49 5.47 4.32 -5.03
N GLN A 50 4.86 3.36 -5.72
CA GLN A 50 4.14 2.24 -5.11
C GLN A 50 4.62 0.90 -5.69
N ILE A 51 4.88 -0.06 -4.81
CA ILE A 51 5.32 -1.42 -5.17
C ILE A 51 4.34 -2.41 -4.58
N LEU A 52 3.66 -3.18 -5.43
CA LEU A 52 2.64 -4.14 -5.03
C LEU A 52 3.18 -5.56 -5.25
N THR A 53 3.07 -6.42 -4.24
CA THR A 53 3.38 -7.85 -4.36
C THR A 53 2.14 -8.67 -4.05
N PHE A 54 1.74 -9.50 -5.00
CA PHE A 54 0.54 -10.31 -4.90
C PHE A 54 0.85 -11.66 -4.24
N THR A 55 0.15 -11.98 -3.17
CA THR A 55 0.37 -13.19 -2.35
C THR A 55 -0.71 -14.24 -2.56
N SER A 56 -1.88 -13.87 -3.06
CA SER A 56 -2.99 -14.77 -3.38
C SER A 56 -3.86 -14.23 -4.52
N GLY A 57 -4.58 -15.13 -5.19
CA GLY A 57 -5.50 -14.79 -6.27
C GLY A 57 -4.84 -14.46 -7.61
N SER A 58 -5.67 -13.99 -8.53
CA SER A 58 -5.28 -13.53 -9.86
C SER A 58 -6.17 -12.37 -10.29
N GLY A 59 -5.65 -11.48 -11.11
CA GLY A 59 -6.34 -10.26 -11.49
C GLY A 59 -5.79 -9.61 -12.75
N LEU A 60 -6.19 -8.37 -12.96
CA LEU A 60 -5.71 -7.50 -14.02
C LEU A 60 -5.08 -6.26 -13.39
N ALA A 61 -3.83 -5.98 -13.75
CA ALA A 61 -3.17 -4.72 -13.49
C ALA A 61 -3.34 -3.80 -14.70
N GLN A 62 -3.80 -2.58 -14.47
CA GLN A 62 -3.86 -1.51 -15.46
C GLN A 62 -2.90 -0.43 -14.97
N VAL A 63 -1.78 -0.19 -15.66
CA VAL A 63 -0.76 0.79 -15.23
C VAL A 63 -0.30 1.59 -16.45
N GLY A 64 -0.45 2.91 -16.38
CA GLY A 64 -0.03 3.82 -17.45
C GLY A 64 -0.67 3.50 -18.82
N GLY A 65 -1.93 3.07 -18.80
CA GLY A 65 -2.68 2.67 -20.01
C GLY A 65 -2.29 1.31 -20.60
N LYS A 66 -1.48 0.51 -19.90
CA LYS A 66 -1.18 -0.87 -20.27
C LYS A 66 -1.85 -1.85 -19.33
N GLU A 67 -2.35 -2.94 -19.89
CA GLU A 67 -2.98 -4.02 -19.12
C GLU A 67 -2.09 -5.26 -19.08
N GLN A 68 -2.03 -5.91 -17.92
CA GLN A 68 -1.35 -7.18 -17.76
C GLN A 68 -2.03 -8.05 -16.71
N THR A 69 -2.15 -9.35 -16.99
CA THR A 69 -2.63 -10.31 -15.99
C THR A 69 -1.60 -10.46 -14.87
N ILE A 70 -2.08 -10.52 -13.64
CA ILE A 70 -1.28 -10.71 -12.42
C ILE A 70 -1.79 -11.93 -11.64
N LYS A 71 -0.91 -12.58 -10.91
CA LYS A 71 -1.24 -13.70 -10.00
C LYS A 71 -0.32 -13.71 -8.78
N ALA A 72 -0.63 -14.58 -7.83
CA ALA A 72 0.25 -14.85 -6.69
C ALA A 72 1.71 -15.10 -7.12
N GLY A 73 2.63 -14.37 -6.52
CA GLY A 73 4.06 -14.37 -6.84
C GLY A 73 4.52 -13.23 -7.77
N ASP A 74 3.59 -12.53 -8.42
CA ASP A 74 3.92 -11.38 -9.26
C ASP A 74 4.13 -10.11 -8.43
N MET A 75 4.87 -9.17 -9.01
CA MET A 75 5.13 -7.84 -8.44
C MET A 75 4.92 -6.77 -9.52
N VAL A 76 4.30 -5.66 -9.12
CA VAL A 76 4.05 -4.51 -9.99
C VAL A 76 4.64 -3.27 -9.36
N ILE A 77 5.32 -2.46 -10.15
CA ILE A 77 5.88 -1.17 -9.75
C ILE A 77 5.09 -0.08 -10.46
N VAL A 78 4.55 0.85 -9.69
CA VAL A 78 3.82 2.03 -10.15
C VAL A 78 4.66 3.25 -9.80
N PRO A 79 5.30 3.90 -10.79
CA PRO A 79 6.02 5.14 -10.56
C PRO A 79 5.07 6.29 -10.21
N ALA A 80 5.55 7.24 -9.41
CA ALA A 80 4.81 8.47 -9.08
C ALA A 80 4.21 9.15 -10.32
N GLY A 81 2.96 9.60 -10.20
CA GLY A 81 2.23 10.27 -11.29
C GLY A 81 1.68 9.33 -12.37
N THR A 82 1.73 8.02 -12.16
CA THR A 82 1.19 7.03 -13.11
C THR A 82 -0.23 6.63 -12.73
N LEU A 83 -1.18 6.75 -13.66
CA LEU A 83 -2.53 6.21 -13.49
C LEU A 83 -2.48 4.69 -13.35
N HIS A 84 -3.11 4.14 -12.32
CA HIS A 84 -3.10 2.71 -12.09
C HIS A 84 -4.38 2.20 -11.42
N GLN A 85 -4.71 0.94 -11.69
CA GLN A 85 -5.81 0.20 -11.08
C GLN A 85 -5.50 -1.29 -11.05
N PHE A 86 -6.06 -1.99 -10.06
CA PHE A 86 -5.93 -3.44 -9.91
C PHE A 86 -7.31 -4.05 -9.67
N LEU A 87 -7.69 -4.98 -10.56
CA LEU A 87 -8.99 -5.64 -10.52
C LEU A 87 -8.82 -7.11 -10.18
N ASN A 88 -9.67 -7.64 -9.29
CA ASN A 88 -9.75 -9.06 -9.04
C ASN A 88 -10.67 -9.73 -10.08
N THR A 89 -10.06 -10.31 -11.10
CA THR A 89 -10.75 -11.07 -12.16
C THR A 89 -10.71 -12.59 -11.93
N GLY A 90 -10.17 -13.04 -10.79
CA GLY A 90 -10.03 -14.44 -10.43
C GLY A 90 -11.17 -14.98 -9.57
N PRO A 91 -11.18 -16.29 -9.27
CA PRO A 91 -12.23 -16.93 -8.47
C PRO A 91 -12.00 -16.85 -6.95
N THR A 92 -10.87 -16.28 -6.50
CA THR A 92 -10.51 -16.15 -5.08
C THR A 92 -10.13 -14.71 -4.76
N PRO A 93 -10.16 -14.28 -3.50
CA PRO A 93 -9.65 -12.96 -3.11
C PRO A 93 -8.24 -12.71 -3.62
N LEU A 94 -8.00 -11.50 -4.14
CA LEU A 94 -6.69 -11.02 -4.53
C LEU A 94 -6.08 -10.38 -3.29
N ILE A 95 -5.02 -10.99 -2.76
CA ILE A 95 -4.33 -10.52 -1.56
C ILE A 95 -2.97 -10.01 -1.97
N LEU A 96 -2.60 -8.85 -1.44
CA LEU A 96 -1.33 -8.21 -1.72
C LEU A 96 -0.86 -7.40 -0.53
N TYR A 97 0.43 -7.18 -0.45
CA TYR A 97 0.96 -6.04 0.29
C TYR A 97 1.51 -5.02 -0.69
N THR A 98 1.38 -3.75 -0.32
CA THR A 98 1.90 -2.63 -1.08
C THR A 98 2.84 -1.80 -0.21
N VAL A 99 3.91 -1.31 -0.83
CA VAL A 99 4.84 -0.37 -0.24
C VAL A 99 4.71 0.96 -0.95
N TYR A 100 4.30 1.99 -0.23
CA TYR A 100 4.35 3.38 -0.68
C TYR A 100 5.66 4.02 -0.23
N SER A 101 6.22 4.91 -1.05
CA SER A 101 7.42 5.69 -0.72
C SER A 101 7.33 7.12 -1.27
N PRO A 102 7.04 8.16 -0.45
CA PRO A 102 6.72 8.14 1.00
C PRO A 102 5.35 7.51 1.33
N ALA A 103 4.93 7.59 2.60
CA ALA A 103 3.65 7.03 3.05
C ALA A 103 2.44 7.71 2.40
N GLU A 104 1.36 6.96 2.18
CA GLU A 104 0.12 7.47 1.57
C GLU A 104 -1.02 7.59 2.59
N HIS A 105 -1.10 6.67 3.54
CA HIS A 105 -2.24 6.57 4.47
C HIS A 105 -1.87 6.98 5.90
N LYS A 106 -2.88 7.20 6.74
CA LYS A 106 -2.68 7.39 8.18
C LYS A 106 -2.13 6.11 8.84
N PRO A 107 -1.19 6.18 9.81
CA PRO A 107 -0.48 5.00 10.30
C PRO A 107 -1.35 3.94 10.99
N THR A 108 -2.55 4.31 11.42
CA THR A 108 -3.49 3.43 12.14
C THR A 108 -4.68 3.01 11.28
N SER A 109 -4.63 3.25 9.97
CA SER A 109 -5.78 3.01 9.10
C SER A 109 -6.07 1.54 8.91
N VAL A 110 -7.34 1.22 9.10
CA VAL A 110 -7.95 -0.10 8.90
C VAL A 110 -9.31 0.13 8.29
N HIS A 111 -9.48 -0.28 7.03
CA HIS A 111 -10.72 -0.18 6.27
C HIS A 111 -11.20 -1.59 5.96
N LYS A 112 -12.39 -1.93 6.44
CA LYS A 112 -12.95 -3.27 6.23
C LYS A 112 -13.46 -3.43 4.81
N THR A 113 -13.98 -2.36 4.24
CA THR A 113 -14.50 -2.34 2.86
C THR A 113 -13.86 -1.22 2.06
N LYS A 114 -14.03 -1.28 0.74
CA LYS A 114 -13.58 -0.23 -0.17
C LYS A 114 -14.28 1.09 0.13
N GLU A 115 -15.59 1.05 0.37
CA GLU A 115 -16.40 2.24 0.65
C GLU A 115 -15.97 2.95 1.93
N GLU A 116 -15.55 2.21 2.96
CA GLU A 116 -14.96 2.81 4.16
C GLU A 116 -13.65 3.53 3.86
N GLY A 117 -12.82 2.95 2.98
CA GLY A 117 -11.55 3.53 2.57
C GLY A 117 -11.71 4.79 1.70
N ASP A 118 -12.50 4.69 0.63
CA ASP A 118 -12.80 5.81 -0.27
C ASP A 118 -13.35 7.00 0.53
N LYS A 119 -14.29 6.75 1.45
CA LYS A 119 -14.87 7.79 2.30
C LYS A 119 -13.84 8.43 3.23
N ALA A 120 -12.95 7.63 3.84
CA ALA A 120 -11.93 8.15 4.75
C ALA A 120 -10.90 9.04 4.02
N GLU A 121 -10.60 8.72 2.76
CA GLU A 121 -9.76 9.55 1.88
C GLU A 121 -10.50 10.84 1.49
N GLU A 122 -11.74 10.76 1.01
CA GLU A 122 -12.56 11.93 0.65
C GLU A 122 -12.76 12.93 1.80
N GLU A 123 -12.92 12.41 3.03
CA GLU A 123 -13.07 13.22 4.24
C GLU A 123 -11.73 13.71 4.84
N GLY A 124 -10.58 13.34 4.24
CA GLY A 124 -9.24 13.70 4.73
C GLY A 124 -8.89 13.08 6.08
N ILE A 125 -9.51 11.95 6.42
CA ILE A 125 -9.29 11.20 7.67
C ILE A 125 -8.08 10.26 7.52
N ASP A 126 -7.83 9.77 6.31
CA ASP A 126 -6.76 8.83 5.99
C ASP A 126 -5.50 9.50 5.40
N GLU A 127 -5.02 10.55 6.05
CA GLU A 127 -3.87 11.32 5.57
C GLU A 127 -2.53 10.81 6.13
N PRO A 128 -1.45 10.83 5.32
CA PRO A 128 -0.15 10.40 5.79
C PRO A 128 0.40 11.39 6.82
N PRO A 129 1.15 10.92 7.81
CA PRO A 129 1.66 11.81 8.83
C PRO A 129 2.77 12.70 8.27
N ALA A 130 2.79 13.98 8.66
CA ALA A 130 3.75 14.96 8.13
C ALA A 130 5.24 14.54 8.24
N TRP A 131 5.60 13.73 9.23
CA TRP A 131 6.97 13.24 9.40
C TRP A 131 7.40 12.22 8.34
N SER A 132 6.45 11.52 7.72
CA SER A 132 6.71 10.55 6.63
C SER A 132 6.95 11.23 5.28
N GLN A 133 6.60 12.52 5.16
CA GLN A 133 6.74 13.32 3.94
C GLN A 133 8.06 14.08 3.87
N ARG A 134 8.93 13.91 4.86
CA ARG A 134 10.21 14.61 4.94
C ARG A 134 11.23 13.98 4.01
N SER A 135 12.03 14.83 3.37
CA SER A 135 13.19 14.37 2.61
C SER A 135 14.22 13.68 3.51
N LYS A 136 15.08 12.86 2.89
CA LYS A 136 16.25 12.27 3.56
C LYS A 136 17.05 13.33 4.33
N LYS A 137 17.38 14.44 3.67
CA LYS A 137 18.16 15.52 4.27
C LYS A 137 17.51 16.12 5.51
N GLN A 138 16.20 16.37 5.48
CA GLN A 138 15.49 16.91 6.66
C GLN A 138 15.55 15.93 7.84
N ASN A 139 15.33 14.63 7.59
CA ASN A 139 15.39 13.62 8.63
C ASN A 139 16.82 13.44 9.21
N GLU A 140 17.86 13.63 8.40
CA GLU A 140 19.27 13.63 8.85
C GLU A 140 19.61 14.89 9.65
N ASP A 141 19.25 16.08 9.14
CA ASP A 141 19.52 17.37 9.78
C ASP A 141 18.80 17.49 11.16
N GLU A 142 17.60 16.92 11.27
CA GLU A 142 16.83 16.87 12.53
C GLU A 142 17.22 15.70 13.46
N GLY A 143 18.17 14.84 13.06
CA GLY A 143 18.67 13.73 13.89
C GLY A 143 17.73 12.52 14.03
N TRP A 144 16.69 12.41 13.20
CA TRP A 144 15.82 11.23 13.14
C TRP A 144 16.51 10.01 12.54
N VAL A 145 17.48 10.25 11.65
CA VAL A 145 18.36 9.24 11.08
C VAL A 145 19.78 9.50 11.53
N LYS A 146 20.37 8.50 12.17
CA LYS A 146 21.78 8.54 12.57
C LYS A 146 22.67 8.31 11.35
N THR A 147 23.44 9.32 10.98
CA THR A 147 24.42 9.28 9.88
C THR A 147 25.84 9.08 10.43
N GLY A 148 26.07 7.97 11.12
CA GLY A 148 27.37 7.63 11.73
C GLY A 148 27.22 6.82 13.02
N GLN A 149 28.21 5.94 13.29
CA GLN A 149 28.23 4.98 14.42
C GLN A 149 28.05 5.63 15.79
#